data_AF-A0AA45R422-F1
#
_entry.id   AF-A0AA45R422-F1
#
_cell.length_a   1.000
_cell.length_b   1.000
_cell.length_c   1.000
_cell.angle_alpha   90.00
_cell.angle_beta   90.00
_cell.angle_gamma   90.00
#
_symmetry.space_group_name_H-M   'P 1'
#
loop_
_entity.id
_entity.type
_entity.pdbx_description
1 polymer ?
#
loop_
_entity_poly.entity_id
_entity_poly.type
_entity_poly.pdbx_seq_one_letter_code
_entity_poly.pdbx_strand_id
1 'polypeptide(L)'
;MIVARGTEARRRSRGRPGALVAAALLLPIAACTSVVGSRAVPVPPDQRVGAGGTAIVEQVEEEDRPLAVAYAHLRAVDACGLLYDEPAMAKAFPGSRTELVLPATALGTCRAVVAVGEGAGELKYEVQLTLAANAANGRARGAPEQVAGRTALVAKDTKCSFYLDVDEELGLPESSRGLVTPLVEFGMHGGGTPGVDLCGAGRSYLESTAALWSDLPVAGEGRSSPELALATLDPCVPASALLDSPGARIDKPLGTNTCVVEVGRGGGQRIEVSFLIGGDPVGNRPDNAEVVVMGGRDVVKEKLATGCRNEFAWQAGLPLVNESSELVLRYLQLQTVQVKSLSCSGLDESTGKVLAAMGEEPPPAKRVATAPVVLGAHPVPPDAAAVGAPFDPCALGWAAFPEQVRHPRDVVPTLRLPDEGFATSCVYTNHNEGEGSGLFTAEVFWAAPDGFALSRTAPDRTTKVQVAGREAHRVAMNPREGTACAVLVRLERGVAGVQVRQGRFDVDVCQVATTVAEAAVRAAA
;
A
#
# COMPACT_ATOMS: atom_id res chain seq x y z
N MET A 1 58.37 31.43 -9.62
CA MET A 1 59.37 31.66 -8.55
C MET A 1 58.70 31.25 -7.25
N ILE A 2 58.98 30.16 -6.54
CA ILE A 2 60.14 29.26 -6.31
C ILE A 2 59.50 27.85 -6.11
N VAL A 3 59.70 26.85 -6.99
CA VAL A 3 60.68 25.74 -6.96
C VAL A 3 60.65 24.81 -5.71
N ALA A 4 59.99 23.65 -5.91
CA ALA A 4 60.40 22.24 -5.68
C ALA A 4 60.73 21.62 -4.30
N ARG A 5 60.12 20.44 -4.07
CA ARG A 5 60.65 19.08 -3.71
C ARG A 5 59.60 18.37 -2.83
N GLY A 6 59.10 17.15 -3.04
CA GLY A 6 59.54 16.01 -3.83
C GLY A 6 60.13 14.92 -2.93
N THR A 7 59.37 13.86 -2.58
CA THR A 7 59.89 12.52 -2.25
C THR A 7 58.84 11.42 -2.45
N GLU A 8 59.11 10.56 -3.43
CA GLU A 8 58.58 9.21 -3.60
C GLU A 8 59.06 8.26 -2.49
N ALA A 9 58.26 7.24 -2.18
CA ALA A 9 58.77 6.00 -1.60
C ALA A 9 58.14 4.78 -2.32
N ARG A 10 58.90 4.23 -3.28
CA ARG A 10 58.77 2.84 -3.78
C ARG A 10 59.40 1.86 -2.79
N ARG A 11 58.82 0.66 -2.67
CA ARG A 11 59.43 -0.70 -2.50
C ARG A 11 58.38 -1.62 -1.84
N ARG A 12 58.23 -2.92 -2.13
CA ARG A 12 58.99 -3.89 -2.93
C ARG A 12 58.11 -5.12 -3.11
N SER A 13 58.07 -5.65 -4.32
CA SER A 13 57.66 -7.02 -4.65
C SER A 13 58.63 -8.06 -4.05
N ARG A 14 58.09 -9.14 -3.47
CA ARG A 14 58.80 -10.42 -3.31
C ARG A 14 57.87 -11.54 -3.74
N GLY A 15 58.15 -12.11 -4.90
CA GLY A 15 57.69 -13.44 -5.24
C GLY A 15 58.54 -14.50 -4.55
N ARG A 16 57.97 -15.69 -4.39
CA ARG A 16 58.69 -16.96 -4.42
C ARG A 16 57.83 -18.00 -5.14
N PRO A 17 58.45 -18.84 -6.00
CA PRO A 17 57.78 -19.89 -6.74
C PRO A 17 57.75 -21.18 -5.92
N GLY A 18 56.72 -21.99 -6.12
CA GLY A 18 56.61 -23.34 -5.60
C GLY A 18 55.72 -24.15 -6.53
N ALA A 19 56.33 -24.76 -7.54
CA ALA A 19 55.72 -25.79 -8.35
C ALA A 19 55.82 -27.13 -7.61
N LEU A 20 54.71 -27.87 -7.53
CA LEU A 20 54.72 -29.33 -7.45
C LEU A 20 53.46 -29.88 -8.10
N VAL A 21 53.68 -30.94 -8.85
CA VAL A 21 52.87 -31.57 -9.90
C VAL A 21 52.11 -32.78 -9.34
N ALA A 22 51.04 -33.16 -10.05
CA ALA A 22 50.22 -34.38 -9.92
C ALA A 22 49.20 -34.37 -8.77
N ALA A 23 47.98 -34.89 -8.92
CA ALA A 23 47.49 -35.93 -9.81
C ALA A 23 46.01 -35.70 -10.23
N ALA A 24 45.68 -36.26 -11.39
CA ALA A 24 44.35 -36.28 -12.00
C ALA A 24 43.29 -36.99 -11.13
N LEU A 25 42.12 -36.36 -11.00
CA LEU A 25 40.85 -37.00 -10.65
C LEU A 25 39.76 -36.34 -11.50
N LEU A 26 39.47 -37.00 -12.63
CA LEU A 26 38.31 -36.76 -13.48
C LEU A 26 37.06 -37.23 -12.72
N LEU A 27 36.38 -36.30 -12.06
CA LEU A 27 35.00 -36.45 -11.61
C LEU A 27 34.10 -35.71 -12.61
N PRO A 28 33.07 -36.35 -13.19
CA PRO A 28 32.09 -35.64 -14.00
C PRO A 28 31.18 -34.84 -13.04
N ILE A 29 31.50 -33.56 -12.84
CA ILE A 29 30.57 -32.62 -12.22
C ILE A 29 29.50 -32.33 -13.28
N ALA A 30 28.38 -33.04 -13.16
CA ALA A 30 27.15 -32.69 -13.85
C ALA A 30 26.72 -31.29 -13.39
N ALA A 31 26.68 -30.37 -14.36
CA ALA A 31 25.86 -29.15 -14.40
C ALA A 31 25.82 -28.26 -13.15
N CYS A 32 26.84 -27.41 -12.98
CA CYS A 32 26.60 -26.06 -12.47
C CYS A 32 26.17 -25.19 -13.65
N THR A 33 24.86 -25.10 -13.88
CA THR A 33 24.28 -24.05 -14.73
C THR A 33 24.54 -22.70 -14.07
N SER A 34 25.54 -21.99 -14.57
CA SER A 34 25.65 -20.54 -14.39
C SER A 34 24.39 -19.89 -14.96
N VAL A 35 23.51 -19.43 -14.08
CA VAL A 35 22.37 -18.59 -14.43
C VAL A 35 22.92 -17.22 -14.83
N VAL A 36 23.25 -17.08 -16.11
CA VAL A 36 23.49 -15.79 -16.77
C VAL A 36 22.27 -15.54 -17.63
N GLY A 37 21.37 -14.67 -17.17
CA GLY A 37 20.23 -14.19 -17.94
C GLY A 37 19.08 -15.18 -18.09
N SER A 38 18.50 -15.67 -16.98
CA SER A 38 17.19 -16.31 -17.01
C SER A 38 16.11 -15.25 -17.26
N ARG A 39 15.90 -14.87 -18.53
CA ARG A 39 14.55 -14.44 -18.93
C ARG A 39 13.67 -15.66 -18.72
N ALA A 40 12.75 -15.57 -17.76
CA ALA A 40 11.69 -16.56 -17.63
C ALA A 40 11.04 -16.72 -19.01
N VAL A 41 10.87 -17.97 -19.46
CA VAL A 41 10.09 -18.23 -20.67
C VAL A 41 8.68 -17.72 -20.35
N PRO A 42 8.10 -16.82 -21.16
CA PRO A 42 6.79 -16.25 -20.88
C PRO A 42 5.78 -17.39 -20.75
N VAL A 43 5.08 -17.44 -19.62
CA VAL A 43 4.01 -18.41 -19.39
C VAL A 43 2.91 -18.14 -20.43
N PRO A 44 2.48 -19.16 -21.19
CA PRO A 44 1.39 -19.03 -22.16
C PRO A 44 0.16 -18.39 -21.50
N PRO A 45 -0.54 -17.44 -22.17
CA PRO A 45 -1.66 -16.70 -21.58
C PRO A 45 -2.77 -17.59 -21.00
N ASP A 46 -2.99 -18.77 -21.60
CA ASP A 46 -3.95 -19.79 -21.19
C ASP A 46 -3.58 -20.50 -19.87
N GLN A 47 -2.32 -20.46 -19.46
CA GLN A 47 -1.86 -21.00 -18.16
C GLN A 47 -1.87 -19.96 -17.04
N ARG A 48 -2.07 -18.68 -17.36
CA ARG A 48 -2.09 -17.58 -16.36
C ARG A 48 -3.38 -17.55 -15.55
N VAL A 49 -4.47 -18.07 -16.12
CA VAL A 49 -5.73 -18.27 -15.40
C VAL A 49 -5.68 -19.65 -14.76
N GLY A 50 -5.54 -19.71 -13.44
CA GLY A 50 -5.56 -20.98 -12.71
C GLY A 50 -6.82 -21.79 -13.06
N ALA A 51 -6.72 -23.12 -13.06
CA ALA A 51 -7.79 -24.04 -13.48
C ALA A 51 -9.15 -23.80 -12.79
N GLY A 52 -9.17 -23.15 -11.62
CA GLY A 52 -10.40 -22.74 -10.94
C GLY A 52 -11.15 -21.58 -11.62
N GLY A 53 -10.45 -20.64 -12.26
CA GLY A 53 -11.07 -19.47 -12.91
C GLY A 53 -11.90 -19.85 -14.14
N THR A 54 -11.44 -20.82 -14.93
CA THR A 54 -12.16 -21.29 -16.13
C THR A 54 -13.49 -21.98 -15.79
N ALA A 55 -13.54 -22.77 -14.71
CA ALA A 55 -14.77 -23.49 -14.31
C ALA A 55 -15.89 -22.55 -13.85
N ILE A 56 -15.53 -21.40 -13.30
CA ILE A 56 -16.47 -20.38 -12.80
C ILE A 56 -17.09 -19.60 -13.94
N VAL A 57 -16.30 -19.29 -14.98
CA VAL A 57 -16.80 -18.60 -16.18
C VAL A 57 -17.96 -19.38 -16.81
N GLU A 58 -17.90 -20.71 -16.81
CA GLU A 58 -18.98 -21.55 -17.36
C GLU A 58 -20.32 -21.39 -16.61
N GLN A 59 -20.29 -20.94 -15.35
CA GLN A 59 -21.46 -20.72 -14.50
C GLN A 59 -22.08 -19.33 -14.67
N VAL A 60 -21.44 -18.44 -15.43
CA VAL A 60 -21.98 -17.14 -15.82
C VAL A 60 -22.93 -17.32 -17.01
N GLU A 61 -24.01 -16.53 -17.05
CA GLU A 61 -24.95 -16.47 -18.18
C GLU A 61 -24.19 -16.23 -19.50
N GLU A 62 -24.63 -16.90 -20.57
CA GLU A 62 -23.87 -16.99 -21.83
C GLU A 62 -23.52 -15.61 -22.41
N GLU A 63 -24.42 -14.63 -22.26
CA GLU A 63 -24.22 -13.25 -22.72
C GLU A 63 -23.12 -12.48 -21.97
N ASP A 64 -22.85 -12.85 -20.72
CA ASP A 64 -21.87 -12.18 -19.86
C ASP A 64 -20.54 -12.95 -19.74
N ARG A 65 -20.46 -14.19 -20.25
CA ARG A 65 -19.23 -14.99 -20.26
C ARG A 65 -18.03 -14.27 -20.89
N PRO A 66 -18.15 -13.54 -22.02
CA PRO A 66 -16.99 -12.83 -22.58
C PRO A 66 -16.42 -11.79 -21.62
N LEU A 67 -17.27 -11.10 -20.86
CA LEU A 67 -16.84 -10.13 -19.86
C LEU A 67 -16.19 -10.83 -18.65
N ALA A 68 -16.74 -11.96 -18.22
CA ALA A 68 -16.18 -12.76 -17.14
C ALA A 68 -14.78 -13.30 -17.46
N VAL A 69 -14.56 -13.80 -18.69
CA VAL A 69 -13.23 -14.17 -19.18
C VAL A 69 -12.29 -12.98 -19.11
N ALA A 70 -12.71 -11.81 -19.63
CA ALA A 70 -11.85 -10.64 -19.66
C ALA A 70 -11.40 -10.19 -18.25
N TYR A 71 -12.30 -10.19 -17.26
CA TYR A 71 -11.92 -9.91 -15.88
C TYR A 71 -11.03 -10.98 -15.27
N ALA A 72 -11.25 -12.27 -15.55
CA ALA A 72 -10.41 -13.36 -15.05
C ALA A 72 -8.96 -13.22 -15.52
N HIS A 73 -8.73 -12.88 -16.79
CA HIS A 73 -7.39 -12.60 -17.31
C HIS A 73 -6.78 -11.34 -16.70
N LEU A 74 -7.55 -10.26 -16.54
CA LEU A 74 -7.07 -9.03 -15.92
C LEU A 74 -6.74 -9.18 -14.44
N ARG A 75 -7.43 -10.07 -13.71
CA ARG A 75 -7.12 -10.39 -12.30
C ARG A 75 -5.72 -10.95 -12.12
N ALA A 76 -5.24 -11.73 -13.09
CA ALA A 76 -3.92 -12.34 -13.03
C ALA A 76 -2.79 -11.32 -13.22
N VAL A 77 -3.09 -10.10 -13.68
CA VAL A 77 -2.08 -9.06 -13.93
C VAL A 77 -1.71 -8.36 -12.61
N ASP A 78 -0.40 -8.29 -12.33
CA ASP A 78 0.15 -7.47 -11.26
C ASP A 78 0.02 -5.98 -11.64
N ALA A 79 -1.06 -5.33 -11.20
CA ALA A 79 -1.31 -3.92 -11.50
C ALA A 79 -0.16 -3.00 -11.06
N CYS A 80 0.46 -3.27 -9.91
CA CYS A 80 1.58 -2.44 -9.44
C CYS A 80 2.89 -2.77 -10.16
N GLY A 81 3.11 -4.04 -10.47
CA GLY A 81 4.18 -4.47 -11.36
C GLY A 81 4.08 -3.79 -12.73
N LEU A 82 2.88 -3.65 -13.28
CA LEU A 82 2.64 -3.03 -14.58
C LEU A 82 2.76 -1.50 -14.54
N LEU A 83 2.30 -0.87 -13.46
CA LEU A 83 2.34 0.58 -13.30
C LEU A 83 3.72 1.13 -12.94
N TYR A 84 4.56 0.36 -12.23
CA TYR A 84 5.83 0.90 -11.74
C TYR A 84 7.04 0.35 -12.48
N ASP A 85 7.78 1.28 -13.06
CA ASP A 85 9.11 1.11 -13.61
C ASP A 85 9.90 2.39 -13.31
N GLU A 86 10.88 2.30 -12.40
CA GLU A 86 11.63 3.46 -11.90
C GLU A 86 12.32 4.24 -13.03
N PRO A 87 13.03 3.61 -13.99
CA PRO A 87 13.59 4.31 -15.14
C PRO A 87 12.54 5.06 -15.98
N ALA A 88 11.39 4.44 -16.24
CA ALA A 88 10.31 5.08 -16.99
C ALA A 88 9.70 6.28 -16.23
N MET A 89 9.50 6.15 -14.91
CA MET A 89 9.01 7.23 -14.07
C MET A 89 9.99 8.40 -14.04
N ALA A 90 11.28 8.13 -13.82
CA ALA A 90 12.33 9.17 -13.84
C ALA A 90 12.46 9.86 -15.20
N LYS A 91 12.16 9.15 -16.30
CA LYS A 91 12.14 9.74 -17.65
C LYS A 91 10.88 10.56 -17.91
N ALA A 92 9.72 10.14 -17.40
CA ALA A 92 8.47 10.89 -17.50
C ALA A 92 8.48 12.14 -16.61
N PHE A 93 9.14 12.05 -15.46
CA PHE A 93 9.28 13.12 -14.47
C PHE A 93 10.77 13.32 -14.11
N PRO A 94 11.53 14.07 -14.93
CA PRO A 94 12.96 14.29 -14.68
C PRO A 94 13.23 14.89 -13.30
N GLY A 95 14.18 14.31 -12.56
CA GLY A 95 14.54 14.75 -11.21
C GLY A 95 13.52 14.35 -10.14
N SER A 96 12.58 13.45 -10.46
CA SER A 96 11.62 12.98 -9.49
C SER A 96 12.16 11.91 -8.55
N ARG A 97 11.50 11.76 -7.40
CA ARG A 97 11.57 10.58 -6.53
C ARG A 97 10.18 9.96 -6.40
N THR A 98 10.10 8.64 -6.41
CA THR A 98 8.84 7.95 -6.08
C THR A 98 8.74 7.82 -4.57
N GLU A 99 7.69 8.42 -4.00
CA GLU A 99 7.44 8.35 -2.56
C GLU A 99 6.66 7.09 -2.19
N LEU A 100 5.83 6.62 -3.11
CA LEU A 100 4.78 5.68 -2.79
C LEU A 100 4.37 4.90 -4.04
N VAL A 101 4.28 3.57 -3.92
CA VAL A 101 3.62 2.69 -4.89
C VAL A 101 2.76 1.72 -4.12
N LEU A 102 1.46 1.67 -4.37
CA LEU A 102 0.57 0.73 -3.70
C LEU A 102 -0.70 0.47 -4.51
N PRO A 103 -1.39 -0.65 -4.26
CA PRO A 103 -2.76 -0.81 -4.69
C PRO A 103 -3.64 0.33 -4.15
N ALA A 104 -4.61 0.81 -4.93
CA ALA A 104 -5.53 1.84 -4.50
C ALA A 104 -6.66 1.24 -3.63
N THR A 105 -7.94 1.40 -4.01
CA THR A 105 -9.07 0.79 -3.26
C THR A 105 -9.32 -0.67 -3.63
N ALA A 106 -8.79 -1.11 -4.77
CA ALA A 106 -8.98 -2.45 -5.31
C ALA A 106 -7.63 -3.02 -5.76
N LEU A 107 -7.50 -4.35 -5.75
CA LEU A 107 -6.27 -5.04 -6.15
C LEU A 107 -5.95 -4.87 -7.64
N GLY A 108 -6.98 -4.70 -8.47
CA GLY A 108 -6.82 -4.36 -9.88
C GLY A 108 -6.51 -2.88 -10.14
N THR A 109 -6.25 -2.07 -9.12
CA THR A 109 -5.87 -0.67 -9.27
C THR A 109 -4.58 -0.42 -8.53
N CYS A 110 -3.58 0.15 -9.20
CA CYS A 110 -2.37 0.62 -8.55
C CYS A 110 -2.23 2.13 -8.65
N ARG A 111 -1.55 2.71 -7.67
CA ARG A 111 -1.27 4.14 -7.57
C ARG A 111 0.20 4.35 -7.22
N ALA A 112 0.85 5.26 -7.92
CA ALA A 112 2.17 5.77 -7.61
C ALA A 112 2.10 7.28 -7.34
N VAL A 113 2.80 7.74 -6.30
CA VAL A 113 3.00 9.17 -6.03
C VAL A 113 4.45 9.52 -6.33
N VAL A 114 4.61 10.47 -7.24
CA VAL A 114 5.90 10.93 -7.76
C VAL A 114 6.08 12.38 -7.34
N ALA A 115 7.16 12.65 -6.62
CA ALA A 115 7.49 13.98 -6.15
C ALA A 115 8.59 14.60 -7.02
N VAL A 116 8.38 15.84 -7.45
CA VAL A 116 9.27 16.58 -8.36
C VAL A 116 9.68 17.91 -7.70
N GLY A 117 10.98 18.15 -7.63
CA GLY A 117 11.54 19.30 -6.90
C GLY A 117 12.06 18.91 -5.52
N GLU A 118 12.37 19.92 -4.69
CA GLU A 118 12.93 19.71 -3.35
C GLU A 118 12.25 20.63 -2.32
N GLY A 119 12.12 20.12 -1.08
CA GLY A 119 11.64 20.87 0.07
C GLY A 119 10.21 21.41 -0.09
N ALA A 120 9.96 22.63 0.41
CA ALA A 120 8.64 23.24 0.41
C ALA A 120 8.07 23.59 -0.99
N GLY A 121 8.90 23.49 -2.04
CA GLY A 121 8.50 23.72 -3.44
C GLY A 121 8.22 22.43 -4.22
N GLU A 122 8.25 21.27 -3.55
CA GLU A 122 8.01 19.97 -4.16
C GLU A 122 6.57 19.84 -4.67
N LEU A 123 6.42 19.47 -5.94
CA LEU A 123 5.13 19.15 -6.56
C LEU A 123 4.91 17.64 -6.55
N LYS A 124 3.72 17.21 -6.15
CA LYS A 124 3.35 15.79 -6.13
C LYS A 124 2.42 15.47 -7.28
N TYR A 125 2.76 14.42 -8.01
CA TYR A 125 1.98 13.88 -9.11
C TYR A 125 1.47 12.51 -8.73
N GLU A 126 0.25 12.20 -9.13
CA GLU A 126 -0.37 10.89 -8.96
C GLU A 126 -0.46 10.22 -10.32
N VAL A 127 0.10 9.01 -10.41
CA VAL A 127 -0.08 8.14 -11.56
C VAL A 127 -0.89 6.94 -11.09
N GLN A 128 -2.01 6.67 -11.75
CA GLN A 128 -2.89 5.57 -11.39
C GLN A 128 -3.08 4.63 -12.58
N LEU A 129 -3.05 3.33 -12.33
CA LEU A 129 -3.48 2.30 -13.27
C LEU A 129 -4.75 1.65 -12.73
N THR A 130 -5.80 1.59 -13.53
CA THR A 130 -7.00 0.79 -13.25
C THR A 130 -7.12 -0.30 -14.31
N LEU A 131 -6.97 -1.55 -13.89
CA LEU A 131 -7.30 -2.71 -14.71
C LEU A 131 -8.81 -2.78 -14.89
N ALA A 132 -9.23 -2.99 -16.13
CA ALA A 132 -10.63 -3.10 -16.52
C ALA A 132 -11.48 -1.85 -16.27
N ALA A 133 -10.94 -0.67 -16.53
CA ALA A 133 -11.76 0.53 -16.59
C ALA A 133 -12.82 0.40 -17.70
N ASN A 134 -13.97 1.02 -17.47
CA ASN A 134 -15.08 1.01 -18.42
C ASN A 134 -14.64 1.63 -19.76
N ALA A 135 -14.47 0.79 -20.78
CA ALA A 135 -14.00 1.18 -22.10
C ALA A 135 -14.94 2.20 -22.80
N ALA A 136 -16.24 2.19 -22.46
CA ALA A 136 -17.19 3.16 -23.01
C ALA A 136 -16.84 4.60 -22.61
N ASN A 137 -16.32 4.80 -21.39
CA ASN A 137 -15.86 6.12 -20.95
C ASN A 137 -14.66 6.59 -21.77
N GLY A 138 -13.72 5.69 -22.05
CA GLY A 138 -12.56 5.98 -22.90
C GLY A 138 -12.96 6.34 -24.32
N ARG A 139 -13.83 5.56 -24.94
CA ARG A 139 -14.35 5.84 -26.30
C ARG A 139 -15.14 7.13 -26.39
N ALA A 140 -15.90 7.47 -25.36
CA ALA A 140 -16.70 8.69 -25.35
C ALA A 140 -15.87 9.96 -25.19
N ARG A 141 -14.68 9.88 -24.58
CA ARG A 141 -13.88 11.04 -24.16
C ARG A 141 -12.51 11.16 -24.81
N GLY A 142 -11.95 10.06 -25.28
CA GLY A 142 -10.58 9.98 -25.78
C GLY A 142 -10.48 10.11 -27.29
N ALA A 143 -9.39 10.72 -27.76
CA ALA A 143 -8.99 10.69 -29.16
C ALA A 143 -7.98 9.54 -29.38
N PRO A 144 -8.09 8.76 -30.47
CA PRO A 144 -7.08 7.75 -30.78
C PRO A 144 -5.73 8.43 -31.08
N GLU A 145 -4.68 8.01 -30.36
CA GLU A 145 -3.28 8.39 -30.59
C GLU A 145 -2.43 7.12 -30.68
N GLN A 146 -1.32 7.16 -31.43
CA GLN A 146 -0.32 6.09 -31.42
C GLN A 146 0.67 6.36 -30.29
N VAL A 147 0.78 5.43 -29.34
CA VAL A 147 1.69 5.50 -28.20
C VAL A 147 2.37 4.15 -28.05
N ALA A 148 3.70 4.12 -28.03
CA ALA A 148 4.47 2.87 -27.89
C ALA A 148 4.15 1.80 -28.95
N GLY A 149 3.77 2.20 -30.17
CA GLY A 149 3.35 1.28 -31.24
C GLY A 149 1.94 0.70 -31.07
N ARG A 150 1.15 1.22 -30.13
CA ARG A 150 -0.22 0.80 -29.83
C ARG A 150 -1.19 1.96 -30.01
N THR A 151 -2.42 1.64 -30.40
CA THR A 151 -3.50 2.63 -30.38
C THR A 151 -3.96 2.82 -28.94
N ALA A 152 -3.83 4.04 -28.42
CA ALA A 152 -4.36 4.44 -27.13
C ALA A 152 -5.48 5.47 -27.34
N LEU A 153 -6.54 5.42 -26.55
CA LEU A 153 -7.50 6.53 -26.48
C LEU A 153 -7.01 7.51 -25.43
N VAL A 154 -6.73 8.75 -25.83
CA VAL A 154 -6.16 9.77 -24.96
C VAL A 154 -7.22 10.82 -24.64
N ALA A 155 -7.58 10.94 -23.37
CA ALA A 155 -8.48 11.97 -22.88
C ALA A 155 -7.69 13.04 -22.10
N LYS A 156 -7.92 14.31 -22.43
CA LYS A 156 -7.22 15.48 -21.86
C LYS A 156 -8.23 16.34 -21.11
N ASP A 157 -8.18 16.33 -19.79
CA ASP A 157 -9.01 17.17 -18.92
C ASP A 157 -8.12 17.82 -17.83
N THR A 158 -8.51 17.78 -16.55
CA THR A 158 -7.62 18.17 -15.44
C THR A 158 -6.52 17.14 -15.16
N LYS A 159 -6.61 15.97 -15.79
CA LYS A 159 -5.62 14.89 -15.85
C LYS A 159 -5.38 14.48 -17.30
N CYS A 160 -4.38 13.63 -17.53
CA CYS A 160 -4.20 12.96 -18.81
C CYS A 160 -4.45 11.46 -18.65
N SER A 161 -5.40 10.93 -19.42
CA SER A 161 -5.85 9.54 -19.30
C SER A 161 -5.58 8.79 -20.59
N PHE A 162 -5.01 7.59 -20.49
CA PHE A 162 -4.67 6.69 -21.59
C PHE A 162 -5.41 5.38 -21.41
N TYR A 163 -6.35 5.09 -22.31
CA TYR A 163 -7.00 3.78 -22.38
C TYR A 163 -6.24 2.94 -23.40
N LEU A 164 -5.68 1.83 -22.94
CA LEU A 164 -4.81 0.97 -23.73
C LEU A 164 -5.58 -0.29 -24.11
N ASP A 165 -5.46 -0.67 -25.38
CA ASP A 165 -5.88 -2.00 -25.82
C ASP A 165 -4.75 -3.00 -25.51
N VAL A 166 -5.10 -4.04 -24.75
CA VAL A 166 -4.19 -5.14 -24.37
C VAL A 166 -4.82 -6.51 -24.61
N ASP A 167 -5.88 -6.56 -25.41
CA ASP A 167 -6.69 -7.76 -25.56
C ASP A 167 -5.89 -8.92 -26.16
N GLU A 168 -4.95 -8.61 -27.07
CA GLU A 168 -4.06 -9.58 -27.68
C GLU A 168 -3.08 -10.17 -26.65
N GLU A 169 -2.47 -9.34 -25.81
CA GLU A 169 -1.52 -9.80 -24.79
C GLU A 169 -2.17 -10.58 -23.66
N LEU A 170 -3.42 -10.26 -23.35
CA LEU A 170 -4.23 -11.05 -22.43
C LEU A 170 -4.69 -12.37 -23.05
N GLY A 171 -4.55 -12.56 -24.37
CA GLY A 171 -5.06 -13.74 -25.07
C GLY A 171 -6.59 -13.80 -25.10
N LEU A 172 -7.28 -12.64 -25.06
CA LEU A 172 -8.73 -12.60 -25.02
C LEU A 172 -9.34 -13.10 -26.33
N PRO A 173 -10.42 -13.91 -26.26
CA PRO A 173 -11.16 -14.32 -27.44
C PRO A 173 -11.81 -13.10 -28.10
N GLU A 174 -12.07 -13.18 -29.40
CA GLU A 174 -12.61 -12.07 -30.19
C GLU A 174 -13.90 -11.47 -29.60
N SER A 175 -14.76 -12.32 -29.02
CA SER A 175 -16.01 -11.91 -28.35
C SER A 175 -15.80 -11.07 -27.08
N SER A 176 -14.61 -11.15 -26.47
CA SER A 176 -14.26 -10.40 -25.26
C SER A 176 -13.55 -9.08 -25.55
N ARG A 177 -13.18 -8.83 -26.82
CA ARG A 177 -12.33 -7.68 -27.18
C ARG A 177 -13.06 -6.35 -27.01
N GLY A 178 -12.36 -5.37 -26.43
CA GLY A 178 -12.83 -4.01 -26.22
C GLY A 178 -13.96 -3.89 -25.20
N LEU A 179 -14.26 -4.92 -24.42
CA LEU A 179 -15.23 -4.85 -23.32
C LEU A 179 -14.66 -4.11 -22.11
N VAL A 180 -13.36 -4.27 -21.89
CA VAL A 180 -12.60 -3.71 -20.77
C VAL A 180 -11.27 -3.22 -21.30
N THR A 181 -10.75 -2.13 -20.72
CA THR A 181 -9.44 -1.59 -21.13
C THR A 181 -8.68 -1.15 -19.88
N PRO A 182 -7.40 -1.50 -19.74
CA PRO A 182 -6.52 -0.82 -18.79
C PRO A 182 -6.54 0.69 -19.03
N LEU A 183 -6.61 1.43 -17.93
CA LEU A 183 -6.61 2.88 -17.92
C LEU A 183 -5.44 3.36 -17.09
N VAL A 184 -4.54 4.12 -17.70
CA VAL A 184 -3.47 4.83 -17.01
C VAL A 184 -3.83 6.31 -16.94
N GLU A 185 -3.89 6.87 -15.74
CA GLU A 185 -4.21 8.26 -15.49
C GLU A 185 -3.04 8.98 -14.83
N PHE A 186 -2.71 10.17 -15.35
CA PHE A 186 -1.68 11.07 -14.83
C PHE A 186 -2.36 12.35 -14.34
N GLY A 187 -2.28 12.61 -13.03
CA GLY A 187 -2.87 13.79 -12.40
C GLY A 187 -1.90 14.49 -11.45
N MET A 188 -2.26 15.69 -11.01
CA MET A 188 -1.60 16.34 -9.88
C MET A 188 -2.24 15.88 -8.57
N HIS A 189 -1.40 15.65 -7.57
CA HIS A 189 -1.84 15.42 -6.20
C HIS A 189 -1.87 16.76 -5.43
N GLY A 190 -2.95 17.06 -4.70
CA GLY A 190 -3.01 18.23 -3.80
C GLY A 190 -3.42 19.59 -4.41
N GLY A 191 -3.73 19.66 -5.72
CA GLY A 191 -4.16 20.89 -6.38
C GLY A 191 -3.01 21.86 -6.72
N GLY A 192 -3.08 22.52 -7.87
CA GLY A 192 -2.03 23.42 -8.36
C GLY A 192 -2.05 23.53 -9.88
N THR A 193 -1.25 24.43 -10.45
CA THR A 193 -1.02 24.46 -11.90
C THR A 193 0.12 23.50 -12.24
N PRO A 194 -0.08 22.55 -13.17
CA PRO A 194 0.97 21.61 -13.51
C PRO A 194 2.19 22.34 -14.07
N GLY A 195 3.35 22.17 -13.42
CA GLY A 195 4.64 22.55 -14.01
C GLY A 195 5.09 21.58 -15.12
N VAL A 196 4.36 20.50 -15.34
CA VAL A 196 4.68 19.39 -16.26
C VAL A 196 3.50 19.17 -17.22
N ASP A 197 3.81 18.97 -18.51
CA ASP A 197 2.83 18.45 -19.48
C ASP A 197 2.50 16.99 -19.14
N LEU A 198 1.37 16.77 -18.46
CA LEU A 198 0.94 15.45 -18.01
C LEU A 198 0.75 14.46 -19.17
N CYS A 199 0.33 14.92 -20.35
CA CYS A 199 0.19 14.05 -21.51
C CYS A 199 1.54 13.73 -22.16
N GLY A 200 2.44 14.70 -22.21
CA GLY A 200 3.84 14.46 -22.59
C GLY A 200 4.51 13.43 -21.69
N ALA A 201 4.36 13.60 -20.36
CA ALA A 201 4.87 12.66 -19.36
C ALA A 201 4.25 11.26 -19.54
N GLY A 202 2.92 11.17 -19.72
CA GLY A 202 2.24 9.90 -19.93
C GLY A 202 2.68 9.16 -21.20
N ARG A 203 2.88 9.87 -22.32
CA ARG A 203 3.44 9.25 -23.54
C ARG A 203 4.86 8.75 -23.31
N SER A 204 5.72 9.57 -22.71
CA SER A 204 7.11 9.22 -22.40
C SER A 204 7.19 7.97 -21.51
N TYR A 205 6.30 7.88 -20.51
CA TYR A 205 6.17 6.71 -19.63
C TYR A 205 5.75 5.46 -20.42
N LEU A 206 4.67 5.53 -21.21
CA LEU A 206 4.13 4.39 -21.95
C LEU A 206 5.12 3.87 -23.01
N GLU A 207 5.81 4.77 -23.71
CA GLU A 207 6.89 4.40 -24.64
C GLU A 207 8.03 3.66 -23.92
N SER A 208 8.37 4.09 -22.70
CA SER A 208 9.45 3.49 -21.91
C SER A 208 9.05 2.15 -21.29
N THR A 209 7.75 1.92 -21.09
CA THR A 209 7.19 0.68 -20.53
C THR A 209 6.60 -0.26 -21.58
N ALA A 210 6.79 0.02 -22.88
CA ALA A 210 6.23 -0.76 -23.98
C ALA A 210 6.45 -2.28 -23.87
N ALA A 211 7.61 -2.69 -23.35
CA ALA A 211 7.93 -4.09 -23.11
C ALA A 211 7.05 -4.72 -22.03
N LEU A 212 6.73 -4.00 -20.95
CA LEU A 212 5.83 -4.49 -19.88
C LEU A 212 4.40 -4.66 -20.38
N TRP A 213 3.94 -3.78 -21.26
CA TRP A 213 2.62 -3.90 -21.88
C TRP A 213 2.53 -5.07 -22.86
N SER A 214 3.68 -5.52 -23.39
CA SER A 214 3.78 -6.67 -24.30
C SER A 214 3.98 -8.00 -23.56
N ASP A 215 4.47 -7.94 -22.33
CA ASP A 215 4.65 -9.09 -21.44
C ASP A 215 4.12 -8.72 -20.05
N LEU A 216 2.80 -8.79 -19.93
CA LEU A 216 2.09 -8.33 -18.74
C LEU A 216 2.58 -9.10 -17.50
N PRO A 217 3.00 -8.40 -16.43
CA PRO A 217 3.49 -9.05 -15.23
C PRO A 217 2.36 -9.78 -14.52
N VAL A 218 2.63 -10.97 -14.00
CA VAL A 218 1.65 -11.82 -13.33
C VAL A 218 1.74 -11.63 -11.82
N ALA A 219 0.59 -11.53 -11.15
CA ALA A 219 0.51 -11.45 -9.70
C ALA A 219 1.13 -12.71 -9.07
N GLY A 220 1.99 -12.53 -8.06
CA GLY A 220 2.70 -13.62 -7.40
C GLY A 220 4.03 -14.04 -8.04
N GLU A 221 4.40 -13.52 -9.22
CA GLU A 221 5.69 -13.85 -9.86
C GLU A 221 6.87 -12.99 -9.36
N GLY A 222 6.70 -12.29 -8.23
CA GLY A 222 7.80 -11.60 -7.53
C GLY A 222 8.22 -10.25 -8.11
N ARG A 223 7.47 -9.67 -9.06
CA ARG A 223 7.72 -8.30 -9.54
C ARG A 223 7.38 -7.26 -8.46
N SER A 224 6.24 -7.42 -7.79
CA SER A 224 5.86 -6.62 -6.63
C SER A 224 6.12 -7.32 -5.30
N SER A 225 6.47 -6.54 -4.28
CA SER A 225 6.86 -7.02 -2.96
C SER A 225 6.35 -6.10 -1.84
N PRO A 226 5.69 -6.60 -0.79
CA PRO A 226 5.40 -8.00 -0.56
C PRO A 226 4.33 -8.50 -1.54
N GLU A 227 4.31 -9.81 -1.77
CA GLU A 227 3.23 -10.45 -2.51
C GLU A 227 1.91 -10.31 -1.73
N LEU A 228 0.85 -9.94 -2.44
CA LEU A 228 -0.49 -9.79 -1.87
C LEU A 228 -1.30 -11.05 -2.19
N ALA A 229 -1.57 -11.88 -1.18
CA ALA A 229 -2.25 -13.17 -1.40
C ALA A 229 -3.64 -13.03 -2.06
N LEU A 230 -4.39 -11.97 -1.78
CA LEU A 230 -5.67 -11.76 -2.47
C LEU A 230 -5.50 -11.41 -3.95
N ALA A 231 -4.34 -10.85 -4.35
CA ALA A 231 -4.08 -10.54 -5.76
C ALA A 231 -3.85 -11.79 -6.62
N THR A 232 -3.52 -12.92 -5.98
CA THR A 232 -3.36 -14.22 -6.66
C THR A 232 -4.64 -15.06 -6.63
N LEU A 233 -5.73 -14.53 -6.06
CA LEU A 233 -7.01 -15.23 -5.93
C LEU A 233 -8.08 -14.56 -6.80
N ASP A 234 -8.93 -15.36 -7.41
CA ASP A 234 -10.13 -14.87 -8.08
C ASP A 234 -11.29 -14.79 -7.06
N PRO A 235 -11.92 -13.63 -6.82
CA PRO A 235 -13.02 -13.49 -5.87
C PRO A 235 -14.25 -14.34 -6.23
N CYS A 236 -14.38 -14.76 -7.48
CA CYS A 236 -15.44 -15.66 -7.90
C CYS A 236 -15.24 -17.09 -7.36
N VAL A 237 -14.01 -17.51 -7.05
CA VAL A 237 -13.72 -18.85 -6.51
C VAL A 237 -14.34 -19.04 -5.13
N PRO A 238 -14.07 -18.21 -4.11
CA PRO A 238 -14.75 -18.39 -2.84
C PRO A 238 -16.24 -18.03 -2.91
N ALA A 239 -16.65 -17.16 -3.83
CA ALA A 239 -18.07 -16.85 -4.04
C ALA A 239 -18.86 -18.05 -4.58
N SER A 240 -18.22 -18.96 -5.36
CA SER A 240 -18.89 -20.14 -5.92
C SER A 240 -19.39 -21.10 -4.84
N ALA A 241 -18.88 -21.02 -3.60
CA ALA A 241 -19.40 -21.78 -2.46
C ALA A 241 -20.85 -21.41 -2.08
N LEU A 242 -21.37 -20.31 -2.60
CA LEU A 242 -22.76 -19.91 -2.42
C LEU A 242 -23.73 -20.63 -3.38
N LEU A 243 -23.20 -21.29 -4.42
CA LEU A 243 -23.97 -21.93 -5.49
C LEU A 243 -24.67 -23.23 -5.08
N ASP A 244 -24.32 -23.79 -3.93
CA ASP A 244 -25.04 -24.91 -3.33
C ASP A 244 -26.48 -24.53 -2.93
N SER A 245 -26.79 -23.22 -2.92
CA SER A 245 -28.13 -22.72 -2.62
C SER A 245 -29.07 -22.90 -3.82
N PRO A 246 -30.31 -23.38 -3.63
CA PRO A 246 -31.24 -23.61 -4.74
C PRO A 246 -31.50 -22.35 -5.59
N GLY A 247 -31.23 -22.46 -6.89
CA GLY A 247 -31.41 -21.37 -7.85
C GLY A 247 -30.31 -20.30 -7.80
N ALA A 248 -29.21 -20.56 -7.09
CA ALA A 248 -28.08 -19.66 -7.09
C ALA A 248 -27.30 -19.72 -8.41
N ARG A 249 -26.76 -18.57 -8.81
CA ARG A 249 -25.95 -18.40 -10.01
C ARG A 249 -24.99 -17.24 -9.86
N ILE A 250 -23.91 -17.28 -10.63
CA ILE A 250 -22.99 -16.15 -10.73
C ILE A 250 -23.63 -15.13 -11.68
N ASP A 251 -23.77 -13.90 -11.21
CA ASP A 251 -24.29 -12.78 -12.00
C ASP A 251 -23.15 -12.10 -12.78
N LYS A 252 -23.50 -11.15 -13.65
CA LYS A 252 -22.56 -10.30 -14.37
C LYS A 252 -21.48 -9.76 -13.41
N PRO A 253 -20.18 -10.05 -13.67
CA PRO A 253 -19.10 -9.54 -12.84
C PRO A 253 -19.03 -8.01 -12.91
N LEU A 254 -18.75 -7.38 -11.77
CA LEU A 254 -18.72 -5.92 -11.66
C LEU A 254 -17.32 -5.33 -11.84
N GLY A 255 -16.28 -6.15 -11.77
CA GLY A 255 -14.89 -5.71 -11.90
C GLY A 255 -13.88 -6.84 -11.72
N THR A 256 -12.60 -6.49 -11.76
CA THR A 256 -11.49 -7.42 -11.48
C THR A 256 -11.50 -7.90 -10.04
N ASN A 257 -12.03 -7.14 -9.11
CA ASN A 257 -11.93 -7.48 -7.69
C ASN A 257 -13.26 -7.90 -7.05
N THR A 258 -14.32 -8.04 -7.84
CA THR A 258 -15.68 -8.28 -7.32
C THR A 258 -16.40 -9.37 -8.09
N CYS A 259 -16.90 -10.37 -7.35
CA CYS A 259 -17.87 -11.36 -7.82
C CYS A 259 -19.26 -11.06 -7.28
N VAL A 260 -20.28 -11.35 -8.06
CA VAL A 260 -21.68 -11.29 -7.59
C VAL A 260 -22.33 -12.65 -7.77
N VAL A 261 -23.02 -13.09 -6.72
CA VAL A 261 -23.87 -14.28 -6.74
C VAL A 261 -25.29 -13.85 -6.42
N GLU A 262 -26.24 -14.28 -7.24
CA GLU A 262 -27.66 -14.24 -6.90
C GLU A 262 -28.01 -15.55 -6.21
N VAL A 263 -28.68 -15.50 -5.06
CA VAL A 263 -29.17 -16.69 -4.36
C VAL A 263 -30.70 -16.65 -4.25
N GLY A 264 -31.36 -17.75 -4.62
CA GLY A 264 -32.83 -17.89 -4.60
C GLY A 264 -33.51 -17.66 -5.95
N ARG A 265 -34.75 -18.14 -6.10
CA ARG A 265 -35.51 -18.07 -7.36
C ARG A 265 -36.10 -16.67 -7.62
N GLY A 266 -35.92 -16.15 -8.83
CA GLY A 266 -36.67 -15.00 -9.35
C GLY A 266 -36.13 -13.61 -8.95
N GLY A 267 -34.81 -13.43 -8.94
CA GLY A 267 -34.18 -12.18 -8.49
C GLY A 267 -34.02 -12.14 -6.98
N GLY A 268 -33.51 -13.24 -6.42
CA GLY A 268 -33.32 -13.41 -4.98
C GLY A 268 -32.26 -12.48 -4.38
N GLN A 269 -31.65 -12.90 -3.28
CA GLN A 269 -30.67 -12.08 -2.59
C GLN A 269 -29.40 -11.95 -3.43
N ARG A 270 -29.01 -10.72 -3.75
CA ARG A 270 -27.72 -10.40 -4.37
C ARG A 270 -26.64 -10.36 -3.29
N ILE A 271 -25.58 -11.14 -3.48
CA ILE A 271 -24.40 -11.20 -2.60
C ILE A 271 -23.19 -10.80 -3.41
N GLU A 272 -22.48 -9.77 -2.96
CA GLU A 272 -21.25 -9.28 -3.58
C GLU A 272 -20.06 -9.71 -2.71
N VAL A 273 -19.08 -10.37 -3.32
CA VAL A 273 -17.80 -10.75 -2.70
C VAL A 273 -16.70 -9.94 -3.36
N SER A 274 -16.09 -9.04 -2.60
CA SER A 274 -15.11 -8.06 -3.08
C SER A 274 -13.79 -8.20 -2.33
N PHE A 275 -12.68 -8.26 -3.08
CA PHE A 275 -11.33 -8.15 -2.54
C PHE A 275 -10.86 -6.70 -2.69
N LEU A 276 -10.43 -6.10 -1.59
CA LEU A 276 -10.18 -4.67 -1.50
C LEU A 276 -8.86 -4.40 -0.80
N ILE A 277 -8.44 -3.15 -0.90
CA ILE A 277 -7.35 -2.58 -0.11
C ILE A 277 -7.94 -1.41 0.67
N GLY A 278 -7.87 -1.50 1.98
CA GLY A 278 -8.57 -0.59 2.89
C GLY A 278 -7.89 -0.55 4.26
N GLY A 279 -8.37 0.30 5.18
CA GLY A 279 -7.84 0.27 6.54
C GLY A 279 -8.24 -1.00 7.30
N ASP A 280 -7.68 -1.20 8.49
CA ASP A 280 -8.10 -2.31 9.36
C ASP A 280 -9.60 -2.21 9.67
N PRO A 281 -10.43 -3.18 9.24
CA PRO A 281 -11.86 -3.11 9.49
C PRO A 281 -12.15 -3.11 10.99
N VAL A 282 -11.40 -3.86 11.81
CA VAL A 282 -11.66 -3.97 13.24
C VAL A 282 -11.37 -2.66 13.95
N GLY A 283 -10.24 -2.01 13.66
CA GLY A 283 -9.86 -0.70 14.19
C GLY A 283 -10.65 0.47 13.60
N ASN A 284 -11.14 0.35 12.36
CA ASN A 284 -11.83 1.43 11.65
C ASN A 284 -13.35 1.27 11.55
N ARG A 285 -13.92 0.27 12.25
CA ARG A 285 -15.37 0.05 12.24
C ARG A 285 -16.13 1.28 12.76
N PRO A 286 -17.31 1.58 12.19
CA PRO A 286 -18.20 2.60 12.74
C PRO A 286 -18.86 2.14 14.04
N ASP A 287 -19.37 3.08 14.84
CA ASP A 287 -19.99 2.80 16.15
C ASP A 287 -21.18 1.82 16.08
N ASN A 288 -21.87 1.76 14.95
CA ASN A 288 -23.00 0.85 14.73
C ASN A 288 -22.61 -0.54 14.20
N ALA A 289 -21.30 -0.85 14.11
CA ALA A 289 -20.82 -2.15 13.68
C ALA A 289 -20.48 -3.07 14.84
N GLU A 290 -20.72 -4.37 14.65
CA GLU A 290 -20.42 -5.44 15.59
C GLU A 290 -19.18 -6.21 15.12
N VAL A 291 -18.33 -6.65 16.04
CA VAL A 291 -17.25 -7.60 15.72
C VAL A 291 -17.66 -8.98 16.20
N VAL A 292 -17.66 -9.95 15.29
CA VAL A 292 -17.93 -11.35 15.61
C VAL A 292 -16.80 -12.24 15.09
N VAL A 293 -16.61 -13.39 15.71
CA VAL A 293 -15.62 -14.37 15.22
C VAL A 293 -16.31 -15.34 14.26
N MET A 294 -15.89 -15.37 13.00
CA MET A 294 -16.32 -16.35 12.00
C MET A 294 -15.12 -17.10 11.44
N GLY A 295 -15.13 -18.43 11.47
CA GLY A 295 -14.00 -19.22 10.97
C GLY A 295 -12.66 -18.90 11.65
N GLY A 296 -12.70 -18.50 12.92
CA GLY A 296 -11.51 -18.08 13.68
C GLY A 296 -10.99 -16.67 13.37
N ARG A 297 -11.75 -15.86 12.63
CA ARG A 297 -11.37 -14.50 12.23
C ARG A 297 -12.35 -13.46 12.76
N ASP A 298 -11.84 -12.30 13.10
CA ASP A 298 -12.67 -11.13 13.43
C ASP A 298 -13.33 -10.59 12.15
N VAL A 299 -14.65 -10.60 12.13
CA VAL A 299 -15.50 -10.09 11.06
C VAL A 299 -16.30 -8.93 11.60
N VAL A 300 -16.19 -7.78 10.92
CA VAL A 300 -16.97 -6.58 11.21
C VAL A 300 -18.28 -6.64 10.44
N LYS A 301 -19.39 -6.70 11.18
CA LYS A 301 -20.75 -6.67 10.67
C LYS A 301 -21.31 -5.27 10.78
N GLU A 302 -21.76 -4.72 9.66
CA GLU A 302 -22.30 -3.38 9.60
C GLU A 302 -23.64 -3.35 8.88
N LYS A 303 -24.61 -2.66 9.48
CA LYS A 303 -25.88 -2.33 8.84
C LYS A 303 -25.75 -1.00 8.11
N LEU A 304 -25.87 -1.06 6.79
CA LEU A 304 -25.89 0.09 5.90
C LEU A 304 -27.33 0.57 5.68
N ALA A 305 -27.50 1.77 5.13
CA ALA A 305 -28.82 2.30 4.78
C ALA A 305 -29.55 1.43 3.75
N THR A 306 -28.80 0.78 2.85
CA THR A 306 -29.32 -0.01 1.72
C THR A 306 -29.03 -1.51 1.84
N GLY A 307 -28.54 -1.99 2.98
CA GLY A 307 -28.21 -3.40 3.14
C GLY A 307 -27.33 -3.70 4.36
N CYS A 308 -26.56 -4.78 4.26
CA CYS A 308 -25.58 -5.17 5.25
C CYS A 308 -24.24 -5.51 4.58
N ARG A 309 -23.18 -5.37 5.37
CA ARG A 309 -21.80 -5.64 4.99
C ARG A 309 -21.12 -6.44 6.10
N ASN A 310 -20.45 -7.51 5.72
CA ASN A 310 -19.47 -8.19 6.54
C ASN A 310 -18.08 -7.94 5.93
N GLU A 311 -17.12 -7.49 6.73
CA GLU A 311 -15.78 -7.16 6.26
C GLU A 311 -14.71 -7.69 7.22
N PHE A 312 -13.63 -8.26 6.70
CA PHE A 312 -12.52 -8.78 7.49
C PHE A 312 -11.18 -8.57 6.78
N ALA A 313 -10.11 -8.50 7.57
CA ALA A 313 -8.75 -8.41 7.06
C ALA A 313 -8.25 -9.78 6.60
N TRP A 314 -7.46 -9.77 5.52
CA TRP A 314 -6.70 -10.91 5.02
C TRP A 314 -5.22 -10.55 5.10
N GLN A 315 -4.36 -11.43 5.65
CA GLN A 315 -2.97 -11.08 5.90
C GLN A 315 -2.83 -9.82 6.76
N ALA A 316 -3.53 -9.80 7.90
CA ALA A 316 -3.52 -8.65 8.82
C ALA A 316 -2.10 -8.29 9.31
N GLY A 317 -1.19 -9.26 9.33
CA GLY A 317 0.24 -9.05 9.61
C GLY A 317 1.06 -8.43 8.47
N LEU A 318 0.42 -8.04 7.36
CA LEU A 318 1.07 -7.45 6.18
C LEU A 318 0.48 -6.08 5.82
N PRO A 319 0.57 -5.07 6.70
CA PRO A 319 0.10 -3.74 6.35
C PRO A 319 0.98 -3.07 5.27
N LEU A 320 0.31 -2.37 4.37
CA LEU A 320 0.89 -1.46 3.40
C LEU A 320 0.80 -0.03 3.93
N VAL A 321 1.93 0.67 3.92
CA VAL A 321 2.01 2.04 4.44
C VAL A 321 1.70 3.04 3.31
N ASN A 322 0.75 3.94 3.53
CA ASN A 322 0.31 4.99 2.62
C ASN A 322 0.55 6.38 3.24
N GLU A 323 1.78 6.88 3.10
CA GLU A 323 2.15 8.17 3.67
C GLU A 323 1.53 9.37 2.98
N SER A 324 1.06 9.21 1.74
CA SER A 324 0.40 10.31 1.03
C SER A 324 -0.97 10.64 1.63
N SER A 325 -1.49 9.84 2.56
CA SER A 325 -2.77 10.13 3.18
C SER A 325 -2.61 11.05 4.38
N GLU A 326 -3.20 12.24 4.29
CA GLU A 326 -3.34 13.14 5.44
C GLU A 326 -4.23 12.55 6.55
N LEU A 327 -5.10 11.60 6.19
CA LEU A 327 -5.90 10.84 7.12
C LEU A 327 -5.09 9.66 7.62
N VAL A 328 -4.61 9.74 8.86
CA VAL A 328 -3.88 8.64 9.53
C VAL A 328 -4.65 7.31 9.47
N LEU A 329 -5.98 7.39 9.44
CA LEU A 329 -6.90 6.29 9.19
C LEU A 329 -6.62 5.42 7.97
N ARG A 330 -6.06 6.02 6.92
CA ARG A 330 -5.74 5.39 5.64
C ARG A 330 -4.25 5.16 5.48
N TYR A 331 -3.47 5.45 6.53
CA TYR A 331 -2.02 5.30 6.52
C TYR A 331 -1.63 3.82 6.53
N LEU A 332 -2.34 2.96 7.26
CA LEU A 332 -2.20 1.52 7.12
C LEU A 332 -3.30 0.99 6.22
N GLN A 333 -2.91 0.27 5.17
CA GLN A 333 -3.82 -0.43 4.29
C GLN A 333 -3.57 -1.94 4.37
N LEU A 334 -4.63 -2.68 4.64
CA LEU A 334 -4.69 -4.13 4.64
C LEU A 334 -5.39 -4.62 3.38
N GLN A 335 -5.13 -5.87 3.03
CA GLN A 335 -6.01 -6.60 2.15
C GLN A 335 -7.30 -6.89 2.93
N THR A 336 -8.46 -6.55 2.39
CA THR A 336 -9.75 -6.85 3.02
C THR A 336 -10.65 -7.63 2.09
N VAL A 337 -11.47 -8.46 2.68
CA VAL A 337 -12.54 -9.18 1.98
C VAL A 337 -13.85 -8.64 2.50
N GLN A 338 -14.73 -8.32 1.57
CA GLN A 338 -16.02 -7.72 1.84
C GLN A 338 -17.11 -8.57 1.23
N VAL A 339 -18.07 -8.99 2.06
CA VAL A 339 -19.28 -9.69 1.66
C VAL A 339 -20.46 -8.77 1.92
N LYS A 340 -21.12 -8.32 0.86
CA LYS A 340 -22.23 -7.34 0.91
C LYS A 340 -23.52 -7.96 0.42
N SER A 341 -24.63 -7.52 0.99
CA SER A 341 -25.96 -7.84 0.46
C SER A 341 -26.97 -6.75 0.77
N LEU A 342 -28.02 -6.64 -0.06
CA LEU A 342 -29.16 -5.74 0.19
C LEU A 342 -30.02 -6.20 1.39
N SER A 343 -29.85 -7.45 1.83
CA SER A 343 -30.51 -8.00 3.02
C SER A 343 -29.46 -8.46 4.03
N CYS A 344 -29.74 -8.22 5.31
CA CYS A 344 -28.93 -8.73 6.42
C CYS A 344 -29.22 -10.21 6.72
N SER A 345 -30.38 -10.72 6.26
CA SER A 345 -30.73 -12.13 6.42
C SER A 345 -29.79 -12.99 5.57
N GLY A 346 -29.24 -14.06 6.15
CA GLY A 346 -28.35 -15.00 5.43
C GLY A 346 -26.94 -14.47 5.12
N LEU A 347 -26.61 -13.21 5.42
CA LEU A 347 -25.29 -12.65 5.14
C LEU A 347 -24.18 -13.32 5.96
N ASP A 348 -24.45 -13.62 7.23
CA ASP A 348 -23.48 -14.30 8.11
C ASP A 348 -23.19 -15.73 7.63
N GLU A 349 -24.22 -16.48 7.23
CA GLU A 349 -24.05 -17.81 6.65
C GLU A 349 -23.24 -17.76 5.35
N SER A 350 -23.56 -16.79 4.48
CA SER A 350 -22.85 -16.60 3.22
C SER A 350 -21.39 -16.20 3.44
N THR A 351 -21.13 -15.34 4.42
CA THR A 351 -19.77 -14.95 4.82
C THR A 351 -18.99 -16.16 5.36
N GLY A 352 -19.63 -17.00 6.18
CA GLY A 352 -19.03 -18.25 6.67
C GLY A 352 -18.64 -19.21 5.54
N LYS A 353 -19.50 -19.35 4.51
CA LYS A 353 -19.21 -20.15 3.30
C LYS A 353 -18.04 -19.59 2.50
N VAL A 354 -18.03 -18.28 2.26
CA VAL A 354 -16.92 -17.59 1.58
C VAL A 354 -15.61 -17.78 2.34
N LEU A 355 -15.61 -17.56 3.66
CA LEU A 355 -14.45 -17.77 4.52
C LEU A 355 -13.93 -19.20 4.47
N ALA A 356 -14.82 -20.20 4.55
CA ALA A 356 -14.43 -21.60 4.45
C ALA A 356 -13.80 -21.94 3.09
N ALA A 357 -14.34 -21.39 2.00
CA ALA A 357 -13.84 -21.59 0.65
C ALA A 357 -12.51 -20.88 0.37
N MET A 358 -12.24 -19.77 1.06
CA MET A 358 -10.93 -19.11 1.02
C MET A 358 -9.82 -19.91 1.72
N GLY A 359 -10.18 -20.82 2.63
CA GLY A 359 -9.25 -21.67 3.35
C GLY A 359 -8.43 -20.94 4.42
N GLU A 360 -7.29 -21.53 4.79
CA GLU A 360 -6.37 -20.96 5.78
C GLU A 360 -5.64 -19.74 5.21
N GLU A 361 -5.35 -18.77 6.09
CA GLU A 361 -4.54 -17.62 5.69
C GLU A 361 -3.12 -18.08 5.34
N PRO A 362 -2.60 -17.77 4.14
CA PRO A 362 -1.18 -17.94 3.91
C PRO A 362 -0.40 -16.98 4.81
N PRO A 363 0.77 -17.40 5.34
CA PRO A 363 1.60 -16.52 6.16
C PRO A 363 1.93 -15.23 5.40
N PRO A 364 2.06 -14.07 6.09
CA PRO A 364 2.46 -12.83 5.47
C PRO A 364 3.72 -13.00 4.61
N ALA A 365 3.63 -12.61 3.33
CA ALA A 365 4.78 -12.64 2.44
C ALA A 365 5.86 -11.69 2.96
N LYS A 366 7.11 -12.14 2.91
CA LYS A 366 8.24 -11.29 3.31
C LYS A 366 8.46 -10.19 2.27
N ARG A 367 8.73 -8.98 2.75
CA ARG A 367 9.22 -7.89 1.89
C ARG A 367 10.62 -8.26 1.38
N VAL A 368 10.74 -8.38 0.07
CA VAL A 368 12.00 -8.48 -0.66
C VAL A 368 12.39 -7.07 -1.10
N ALA A 369 13.43 -6.51 -0.49
CA ALA A 369 13.91 -5.16 -0.80
C ALA A 369 14.51 -5.01 -2.21
N THR A 370 14.90 -6.13 -2.84
CA THR A 370 15.45 -6.17 -4.20
C THR A 370 14.40 -6.45 -5.27
N ALA A 371 13.11 -6.50 -4.92
CA ALA A 371 12.06 -6.65 -5.90
C ALA A 371 12.00 -5.40 -6.80
N PRO A 372 11.67 -5.54 -8.09
CA PRO A 372 11.53 -4.40 -9.00
C PRO A 372 10.54 -3.34 -8.50
N VAL A 373 9.47 -3.78 -7.84
CA VAL A 373 8.48 -2.91 -7.20
C VAL A 373 8.35 -3.31 -5.75
N VAL A 374 8.53 -2.35 -4.85
CA VAL A 374 8.21 -2.54 -3.44
C VAL A 374 6.92 -1.76 -3.15
N LEU A 375 5.97 -2.33 -2.39
CA LEU A 375 4.66 -1.77 -2.14
C LEU A 375 4.61 -1.06 -0.79
N GLY A 376 3.81 0.00 -0.74
CA GLY A 376 3.75 0.95 0.35
C GLY A 376 4.81 2.05 0.23
N ALA A 377 5.04 2.73 1.35
CA ALA A 377 5.99 3.83 1.45
C ALA A 377 7.41 3.42 1.11
N HIS A 378 8.12 4.31 0.42
CA HIS A 378 9.56 4.20 0.18
C HIS A 378 10.32 5.39 0.77
N PRO A 379 11.32 5.13 1.64
CA PRO A 379 11.77 3.82 2.14
C PRO A 379 10.78 3.16 3.13
N VAL A 380 11.09 1.94 3.64
CA VAL A 380 10.32 1.33 4.75
C VAL A 380 10.64 2.08 6.05
N PRO A 381 9.64 2.47 6.87
CA PRO A 381 9.89 3.12 8.15
C PRO A 381 10.82 2.28 9.04
N PRO A 382 11.92 2.83 9.57
CA PRO A 382 12.81 2.06 10.43
C PRO A 382 12.23 2.02 11.85
N ASP A 383 12.21 0.82 12.43
CA ASP A 383 11.83 0.64 13.82
C ASP A 383 12.94 1.13 14.78
N ALA A 384 12.63 1.14 16.07
CA ALA A 384 13.55 1.57 17.11
C ALA A 384 14.85 0.75 17.17
N ALA A 385 14.77 -0.57 16.93
CA ALA A 385 15.94 -1.43 16.93
C ALA A 385 16.87 -1.12 15.75
N ALA A 386 16.31 -0.88 14.56
CA ALA A 386 17.04 -0.58 13.33
C ALA A 386 17.84 0.74 13.44
N VAL A 387 17.35 1.71 14.20
CA VAL A 387 18.04 3.01 14.40
C VAL A 387 18.80 3.11 15.73
N GLY A 388 18.79 2.05 16.54
CA GLY A 388 19.44 2.03 17.86
C GLY A 388 18.82 2.99 18.88
N ALA A 389 17.52 3.24 18.77
CA ALA A 389 16.79 4.06 19.73
C ALA A 389 16.78 3.40 21.13
N PRO A 390 16.86 4.18 22.23
CA PRO A 390 16.86 3.65 23.58
C PRO A 390 15.46 3.21 24.06
N PHE A 391 14.41 3.56 23.32
CA PHE A 391 13.05 3.08 23.54
C PHE A 391 12.36 2.90 22.19
N ASP A 392 11.32 2.07 22.15
CA ASP A 392 10.47 1.90 20.98
C ASP A 392 9.20 2.75 21.09
N PRO A 393 9.03 3.81 20.26
CA PRO A 393 7.83 4.63 20.27
C PRO A 393 6.53 3.84 20.04
N CYS A 394 6.58 2.71 19.33
CA CYS A 394 5.43 1.85 19.08
C CYS A 394 5.11 0.91 20.25
N ALA A 395 6.11 0.57 21.07
CA ALA A 395 5.95 -0.35 22.19
C ALA A 395 5.42 0.31 23.48
N LEU A 396 5.26 1.64 23.52
CA LEU A 396 4.71 2.33 24.69
C LEU A 396 3.24 1.97 24.96
N GLY A 397 2.46 1.70 23.90
CA GLY A 397 1.06 1.29 23.98
C GLY A 397 0.12 2.39 24.51
N TRP A 398 -1.19 2.13 24.48
CA TRP A 398 -2.18 3.12 24.95
C TRP A 398 -2.17 3.31 26.48
N ALA A 399 -1.59 2.38 27.23
CA ALA A 399 -1.42 2.53 28.68
C ALA A 399 -0.56 3.75 29.06
N ALA A 400 0.33 4.20 28.17
CA ALA A 400 1.13 5.41 28.36
C ALA A 400 0.31 6.72 28.28
N PHE A 401 -0.92 6.66 27.77
CA PHE A 401 -1.81 7.80 27.63
C PHE A 401 -2.73 7.96 28.84
N PRO A 402 -3.21 9.18 29.16
CA PRO A 402 -4.31 9.37 30.11
C PRO A 402 -5.57 8.62 29.67
N GLU A 403 -6.29 8.04 30.62
CA GLU A 403 -7.47 7.20 30.36
C GLU A 403 -8.48 7.85 29.41
N GLN A 404 -8.69 9.16 29.54
CA GLN A 404 -9.65 9.94 28.76
C GLN A 404 -9.39 9.94 27.25
N VAL A 405 -8.14 9.76 26.81
CA VAL A 405 -7.75 9.79 25.39
C VAL A 405 -7.33 8.42 24.87
N ARG A 406 -7.28 7.40 25.74
CA ARG A 406 -6.92 6.04 25.34
C ARG A 406 -7.88 5.55 24.27
N HIS A 407 -7.34 4.86 23.27
CA HIS A 407 -8.18 4.16 22.33
C HIS A 407 -8.90 3.01 23.06
N PRO A 408 -10.23 2.93 23.03
CA PRO A 408 -11.00 1.90 23.74
C PRO A 408 -10.57 0.47 23.40
N ARG A 409 -10.07 0.27 22.19
CA ARG A 409 -9.62 -1.04 21.67
C ARG A 409 -8.12 -1.29 21.70
N ASP A 410 -7.32 -0.38 22.27
CA ASP A 410 -5.85 -0.52 22.33
C ASP A 410 -5.22 -0.85 20.95
N VAL A 411 -5.64 -0.12 19.91
CA VAL A 411 -5.17 -0.37 18.53
C VAL A 411 -3.66 -0.15 18.42
N VAL A 412 -3.01 -0.99 17.62
CA VAL A 412 -1.56 -0.91 17.42
C VAL A 412 -1.19 0.45 16.79
N PRO A 413 -0.28 1.22 17.40
CA PRO A 413 0.19 2.48 16.82
C PRO A 413 0.96 2.21 15.54
N THR A 414 1.02 3.23 14.68
CA THR A 414 1.54 3.08 13.33
C THR A 414 2.93 3.68 13.18
N LEU A 415 3.90 2.85 12.79
CA LEU A 415 5.26 3.28 12.51
C LEU A 415 5.30 4.22 11.29
N ARG A 416 6.12 5.28 11.38
CA ARG A 416 6.18 6.38 10.42
C ARG A 416 7.55 6.59 9.80
N LEU A 417 7.62 7.00 8.52
CA LEU A 417 8.90 7.34 7.92
C LEU A 417 9.56 8.50 8.68
N PRO A 418 10.89 8.48 8.81
CA PRO A 418 11.67 9.59 9.33
C PRO A 418 11.38 10.86 8.52
N ASP A 419 11.14 11.98 9.21
CA ASP A 419 11.14 13.33 8.63
C ASP A 419 12.34 14.14 9.16
N GLU A 420 12.47 15.41 8.77
CA GLU A 420 13.49 16.37 9.23
C GLU A 420 13.43 16.61 10.76
N GLY A 421 13.81 15.61 11.56
CA GLY A 421 13.85 15.75 13.00
C GLY A 421 13.88 14.45 13.79
N PHE A 422 13.47 13.31 13.23
CA PHE A 422 13.43 12.07 13.98
C PHE A 422 13.96 10.90 13.17
N ALA A 423 14.49 9.89 13.87
CA ALA A 423 15.01 8.67 13.25
C ALA A 423 13.96 7.56 13.23
N THR A 424 13.00 7.57 14.16
CA THR A 424 11.84 6.67 14.17
C THR A 424 10.67 7.35 14.88
N SER A 425 9.44 7.12 14.43
CA SER A 425 8.23 7.59 15.11
C SER A 425 7.06 6.65 14.95
N CYS A 426 6.11 6.73 15.89
CA CYS A 426 4.88 5.97 15.88
C CYS A 426 3.69 6.89 16.17
N VAL A 427 2.64 6.77 15.36
CA VAL A 427 1.43 7.57 15.47
C VAL A 427 0.30 6.77 16.10
N TYR A 428 -0.27 7.34 17.15
CA TYR A 428 -1.43 6.89 17.89
C TYR A 428 -2.62 7.74 17.47
N THR A 429 -3.74 7.12 17.11
CA THR A 429 -4.95 7.87 16.75
C THR A 429 -6.18 7.33 17.43
N ASN A 430 -7.09 8.24 17.75
CA ASN A 430 -8.40 7.93 18.29
C ASN A 430 -9.42 8.85 17.62
N HIS A 431 -9.98 8.37 16.50
CA HIS A 431 -10.79 9.17 15.60
C HIS A 431 -12.18 8.55 15.34
N ASN A 432 -12.42 7.30 15.76
CA ASN A 432 -13.62 6.53 15.43
C ASN A 432 -14.45 6.07 16.65
N GLU A 433 -14.12 6.42 17.89
CA GLU A 433 -14.83 5.85 19.06
C GLU A 433 -15.33 6.89 20.07
N GLY A 434 -16.66 7.04 20.21
CA GLY A 434 -17.31 7.84 21.27
C GLY A 434 -17.95 9.17 20.86
N GLU A 435 -18.64 9.80 21.82
CA GLU A 435 -19.36 11.08 21.64
C GLU A 435 -18.39 12.25 21.47
N GLY A 436 -18.22 12.72 20.23
CA GLY A 436 -17.46 13.92 19.92
C GLY A 436 -17.01 14.01 18.46
N SER A 437 -17.27 15.14 17.81
CA SER A 437 -16.70 15.44 16.50
C SER A 437 -15.27 15.93 16.67
N GLY A 438 -14.28 15.16 16.24
CA GLY A 438 -12.88 15.58 16.31
C GLY A 438 -11.88 14.44 16.14
N LEU A 439 -10.64 14.82 15.86
CA LEU A 439 -9.50 13.91 15.68
C LEU A 439 -8.59 14.04 16.91
N PHE A 440 -8.24 12.91 17.53
CA PHE A 440 -7.09 12.80 18.41
C PHE A 440 -5.96 12.06 17.69
N THR A 441 -4.79 12.68 17.65
CA THR A 441 -3.55 12.13 17.10
C THR A 441 -2.40 12.44 18.03
N ALA A 442 -1.55 11.46 18.31
CA ALA A 442 -0.30 11.67 19.00
C ALA A 442 0.83 10.96 18.24
N GLU A 443 1.90 11.68 17.94
CA GLU A 443 3.12 11.12 17.39
C GLU A 443 4.16 11.05 18.50
N VAL A 444 4.63 9.84 18.80
CA VAL A 444 5.77 9.62 19.68
C VAL A 444 6.98 9.30 18.81
N PHE A 445 8.10 9.95 19.05
CA PHE A 445 9.28 9.79 18.22
C PHE A 445 10.57 9.83 19.01
N TRP A 446 11.61 9.27 18.40
CA TRP A 446 12.97 9.40 18.85
C TRP A 446 13.86 9.99 17.75
N ALA A 447 14.71 10.93 18.14
CA ALA A 447 15.72 11.53 17.29
C ALA A 447 17.12 11.15 17.76
N ALA A 448 18.00 10.82 16.81
CA ALA A 448 19.42 10.56 17.08
C ALA A 448 20.13 11.79 17.69
N PRO A 449 21.31 11.62 18.34
CA PRO A 449 22.04 12.68 19.05
C PRO A 449 22.24 14.04 18.37
N ASP A 450 22.14 14.13 17.04
CA ASP A 450 22.22 15.38 16.27
C ASP A 450 21.05 15.58 15.30
N GLY A 451 20.07 14.66 15.30
CA GLY A 451 18.93 14.67 14.39
C GLY A 451 17.91 15.76 14.70
N PHE A 452 17.90 16.28 15.93
CA PHE A 452 16.94 17.28 16.37
C PHE A 452 17.62 18.43 17.12
N ALA A 453 17.54 19.63 16.55
CA ALA A 453 17.95 20.85 17.22
C ALA A 453 16.74 21.53 17.87
N LEU A 454 16.65 21.47 19.21
CA LEU A 454 15.61 22.15 19.99
C LEU A 454 15.48 23.65 19.67
N SER A 455 16.56 24.28 19.22
CA SER A 455 16.60 25.68 18.78
C SER A 455 15.85 25.95 17.47
N ARG A 456 15.57 24.93 16.64
CA ARG A 456 14.77 25.07 15.41
C ARG A 456 13.27 25.10 15.70
N THR A 457 12.83 24.47 16.78
CA THR A 457 11.46 24.58 17.30
C THR A 457 11.25 25.92 17.99
N ALA A 458 10.87 26.95 17.22
CA ALA A 458 10.32 28.25 17.65
C ALA A 458 10.72 28.68 19.09
N PRO A 459 11.95 29.19 19.30
CA PRO A 459 12.51 29.41 20.65
C PRO A 459 11.61 30.25 21.56
N ASP A 460 10.93 31.25 21.00
CA ASP A 460 10.05 32.18 21.74
C ASP A 460 8.72 31.55 22.23
N ARG A 461 8.41 30.31 21.82
CA ARG A 461 7.19 29.57 22.21
C ARG A 461 7.46 28.35 23.08
N THR A 462 8.71 28.17 23.50
CA THR A 462 9.12 27.04 24.34
C THR A 462 9.03 27.40 25.83
N THR A 463 8.46 26.49 26.63
CA THR A 463 8.50 26.57 28.11
C THR A 463 9.33 25.40 28.62
N LYS A 464 10.27 25.66 29.53
CA LYS A 464 11.00 24.58 30.21
C LYS A 464 10.10 23.91 31.24
N VAL A 465 10.03 22.58 31.21
CA VAL A 465 9.28 21.75 32.15
C VAL A 465 10.16 20.60 32.65
N GLN A 466 9.74 19.92 33.71
CA GLN A 466 10.40 18.71 34.20
C GLN A 466 9.56 17.50 33.79
N VAL A 467 10.19 16.49 33.20
CA VAL A 467 9.54 15.23 32.77
C VAL A 467 10.38 14.09 33.33
N ALA A 468 9.80 13.32 34.26
CA ALA A 468 10.48 12.20 34.93
C ALA A 468 11.89 12.57 35.47
N GLY A 469 12.04 13.77 36.04
CA GLY A 469 13.30 14.28 36.60
C GLY A 469 14.32 14.79 35.58
N ARG A 470 13.95 14.90 34.30
CA ARG A 470 14.78 15.49 33.23
C ARG A 470 14.21 16.83 32.76
N GLU A 471 15.09 17.77 32.42
CA GLU A 471 14.67 19.01 31.74
C GLU A 471 14.10 18.68 30.35
N ALA A 472 12.93 19.23 30.07
CA ALA A 472 12.23 19.08 28.81
C ALA A 472 11.74 20.44 28.30
N HIS A 473 11.48 20.51 27.00
CA HIS A 473 10.89 21.67 26.34
C HIS A 473 9.46 21.36 25.93
N ARG A 474 8.55 22.25 26.29
CA ARG A 474 7.14 22.17 25.91
C ARG A 474 6.78 23.30 24.95
N VAL A 475 6.08 23.00 23.87
CA VAL A 475 5.67 23.95 22.84
C VAL A 475 4.17 23.83 22.59
N ALA A 476 3.41 24.87 22.89
CA ALA A 476 2.01 24.97 22.49
C ALA A 476 1.93 25.49 21.05
N MET A 477 1.43 24.67 20.12
CA MET A 477 1.45 24.98 18.68
C MET A 477 0.28 25.87 18.25
N ASN A 478 -0.79 25.94 19.06
CA ASN A 478 -1.87 26.90 18.88
C ASN A 478 -2.39 27.40 20.24
N PRO A 479 -1.73 28.39 20.87
CA PRO A 479 -2.04 28.79 22.25
C PRO A 479 -3.44 29.40 22.43
N ARG A 480 -4.11 29.81 21.35
CA ARG A 480 -5.48 30.32 21.40
C ARG A 480 -6.53 29.22 21.41
N GLU A 481 -6.24 28.09 20.78
CA GLU A 481 -7.19 26.99 20.62
C GLU A 481 -6.84 25.79 21.51
N GLY A 482 -5.61 25.69 22.03
CA GLY A 482 -5.19 24.59 22.89
C GLY A 482 -5.27 23.21 22.21
N THR A 483 -5.31 23.17 20.88
CA THR A 483 -5.56 21.95 20.11
C THR A 483 -4.30 21.17 19.78
N ALA A 484 -3.11 21.70 20.08
CA ALA A 484 -1.85 21.02 19.79
C ALA A 484 -0.72 21.39 20.75
N CYS A 485 0.05 20.39 21.18
CA CYS A 485 1.21 20.56 22.04
C CYS A 485 2.32 19.55 21.71
N ALA A 486 3.57 19.97 21.85
CA ALA A 486 4.73 19.10 21.76
C ALA A 486 5.55 19.14 23.04
N VAL A 487 6.08 17.99 23.46
CA VAL A 487 7.04 17.85 24.57
C VAL A 487 8.28 17.12 24.07
N LEU A 488 9.45 17.69 24.33
CA LEU A 488 10.73 17.19 23.87
C LEU A 488 11.67 17.02 25.06
N VAL A 489 12.20 15.82 25.26
CA VAL A 489 13.05 15.47 26.41
C VAL A 489 14.41 15.00 25.92
N ARG A 490 15.48 15.62 26.43
CA ARG A 490 16.84 15.16 26.13
C ARG A 490 17.13 13.86 26.89
N LEU A 491 17.50 12.83 26.14
CA LEU A 491 17.97 11.56 26.66
C LEU A 491 19.51 11.53 26.66
N GLU A 492 20.09 10.46 27.19
CA GLU A 492 21.54 10.23 27.08
C GLU A 492 21.98 10.02 25.62
N ARG A 493 21.12 9.37 24.83
CA ARG A 493 21.32 9.10 23.40
C ARG A 493 20.15 9.67 22.61
N GLY A 494 20.21 10.97 22.31
CA GLY A 494 19.22 11.63 21.45
C GLY A 494 18.12 12.36 22.21
N VAL A 495 16.97 12.48 21.56
CA VAL A 495 15.79 13.23 22.05
C VAL A 495 14.55 12.37 21.91
N ALA A 496 13.78 12.20 22.99
CA ALA A 496 12.41 11.70 22.92
C ALA A 496 11.47 12.86 22.66
N GLY A 497 10.50 12.68 21.78
CA GLY A 497 9.49 13.68 21.50
C GLY A 497 8.09 13.10 21.47
N VAL A 498 7.12 13.91 21.89
CA VAL A 498 5.70 13.62 21.78
C VAL A 498 5.01 14.85 21.22
N GLN A 499 4.30 14.69 20.09
CA GLN A 499 3.43 15.71 19.53
C GLN A 499 1.98 15.23 19.64
N VAL A 500 1.12 16.00 20.28
CA VAL A 500 -0.31 15.72 20.40
C VAL A 500 -1.07 16.80 19.66
N ARG A 501 -2.02 16.39 18.81
CA ARG A 501 -3.08 17.24 18.27
C ARG A 501 -4.42 16.61 18.62
N GLN A 502 -5.32 17.40 19.19
CA GLN A 502 -6.63 16.91 19.56
C GLN A 502 -7.69 18.00 19.43
N GLY A 503 -8.85 17.62 18.93
CA GLY A 503 -10.07 18.45 18.94
C GLY A 503 -11.29 17.66 19.41
N ARG A 504 -11.07 16.54 20.13
CA ARG A 504 -12.10 15.54 20.42
C ARG A 504 -12.47 15.50 21.90
N PHE A 505 -11.48 15.62 22.77
CA PHE A 505 -11.62 15.42 24.21
C PHE A 505 -11.45 16.74 24.94
N ASP A 506 -12.19 16.93 26.03
CA ASP A 506 -12.00 18.08 26.92
C ASP A 506 -10.83 17.82 27.88
N VAL A 507 -9.61 17.81 27.32
CA VAL A 507 -8.36 17.55 28.04
C VAL A 507 -7.28 18.54 27.60
N ASP A 508 -6.38 18.87 28.53
CA ASP A 508 -5.18 19.63 28.21
C ASP A 508 -4.21 18.79 27.38
N VAL A 509 -4.07 19.13 26.10
CA VAL A 509 -3.11 18.52 25.15
C VAL A 509 -1.69 18.47 25.67
N CYS A 510 -1.26 19.50 26.40
CA CYS A 510 0.09 19.59 26.93
C CYS A 510 0.28 18.66 28.10
N GLN A 511 -0.75 18.44 28.91
CA GLN A 511 -0.72 17.44 29.95
C GLN A 511 -0.65 16.03 29.35
N VAL A 512 -1.45 15.73 28.31
CA VAL A 512 -1.37 14.46 27.57
C VAL A 512 0.04 14.23 27.04
N ALA A 513 0.61 15.20 26.32
CA ALA A 513 1.95 15.09 25.75
C ALA A 513 3.03 14.90 26.85
N THR A 514 2.89 15.57 27.99
CA THR A 514 3.80 15.44 29.13
C THR A 514 3.73 14.03 29.73
N THR A 515 2.52 13.50 29.97
CA THR A 515 2.33 12.14 30.50
C THR A 515 2.95 11.07 29.61
N VAL A 516 2.73 11.15 28.30
CA VAL A 516 3.33 10.20 27.34
C VAL A 516 4.84 10.35 27.28
N ALA A 517 5.37 11.58 27.35
CA ALA A 517 6.81 11.83 27.39
C ALA A 517 7.46 11.25 28.66
N GLU A 518 6.79 11.28 29.80
CA GLU A 518 7.27 10.61 31.01
C GLU A 518 7.40 9.10 30.82
N ALA A 519 6.42 8.46 30.15
CA ALA A 519 6.47 7.04 29.84
C ALA A 519 7.65 6.73 28.89
N ALA A 520 7.86 7.54 27.86
CA ALA A 520 8.99 7.39 26.94
C ALA A 520 10.35 7.52 27.66
N VAL A 521 10.49 8.50 28.56
CA VAL A 521 11.73 8.68 29.35
C VAL A 521 11.99 7.48 30.27
N ARG A 522 10.95 6.93 30.90
CA ARG A 522 11.08 5.73 31.73
C ARG A 522 11.43 4.49 30.92
N ALA A 523 10.88 4.35 29.72
CA ALA A 523 11.19 3.24 28.82
C ALA A 523 12.63 3.31 28.26
N ALA A 524 13.21 4.51 28.22
CA ALA A 524 14.57 4.74 27.76
C ALA A 524 15.66 4.64 28.85
N ALA A 525 15.26 4.51 30.12
CA ALA A 525 16.15 4.42 31.28
C ALA A 525 16.41 2.95 31.63
#